data_AF-A0A238GYP0-F1
#
_entry.id   AF-A0A238GYP0-F1
#
_cell.length_a   1.000
_cell.length_b   1.000
_cell.length_c   1.000
_cell.angle_alpha   90.00
_cell.angle_beta   90.00
_cell.angle_gamma   90.00
#
_symmetry.space_group_name_H-M   'P 1'
#
loop_
_entity.id
_entity.type
_entity.pdbx_description
1 polymer ?
#
loop_
_entity_poly.entity_id
_entity_poly.type
_entity_poly.pdbx_seq_one_letter_code
_entity_poly.pdbx_strand_id
1 'polypeptide(L)'
;MHDASAGTHRHAGPHPACRPAKPRASGACAGLEACFVSVYRLRPAAHRVLPLLAHRGKPVCAHRHSVRRRPCAGRPARPATMPVRRIEHRGVRHWLHRVPFMTTNLVIQSPAPLSDAHHKPLTALARGARAVPLDAHALRIERADPAQRADIAVYCGTHALDYAFVDANKRLADFGLVAMDMDSTLITIECIDEIADFCGLRAEVAAITEASMRGEIADFNESVTRRVALLAGLDASALERVYDERLRLSPGAEAMLAGVKAAGLKTLLVSGGFTYFTERLKARLNLDYAYSNTLEIVDGKLTGRIVGEIVNAHVKARKLRETCAALGIEPERAIAMGDGSNDLAMMASAGLSVAFRAKPVVRDAASVAFDHVGLDGLLRLF
;
A
#
# COMPACT_ATOMS: atom_id res chain seq x y z
N MET A 1 -28.20 -18.56 -60.47
CA MET A 1 -27.56 -17.91 -61.63
C MET A 1 -26.31 -17.20 -61.11
N HIS A 2 -25.18 -17.37 -61.82
CA HIS A 2 -23.84 -16.72 -61.76
C HIS A 2 -23.46 -15.86 -60.53
N ASP A 3 -22.32 -16.03 -59.84
CA ASP A 3 -21.01 -16.67 -60.10
C ASP A 3 -19.97 -15.91 -60.96
N ALA A 4 -18.74 -15.83 -60.41
CA ALA A 4 -17.39 -15.50 -60.91
C ALA A 4 -17.08 -14.38 -61.96
N SER A 5 -16.15 -13.48 -61.60
CA SER A 5 -14.91 -13.08 -62.35
C SER A 5 -14.16 -11.98 -61.55
N ALA A 6 -12.86 -12.02 -61.22
CA ALA A 6 -11.62 -12.49 -61.84
C ALA A 6 -11.03 -11.55 -62.91
N GLY A 7 -9.90 -10.90 -62.61
CA GLY A 7 -9.20 -9.99 -63.54
C GLY A 7 -7.88 -9.42 -62.98
N THR A 8 -6.77 -10.14 -63.19
CA THR A 8 -5.40 -9.70 -62.83
C THR A 8 -4.65 -9.14 -64.03
N HIS A 9 -3.80 -8.13 -63.84
CA HIS A 9 -2.71 -7.81 -64.79
C HIS A 9 -1.37 -7.56 -64.09
N ARG A 10 -0.28 -8.00 -64.73
CA ARG A 10 1.12 -7.91 -64.28
C ARG A 10 1.87 -6.83 -65.08
N HIS A 11 2.95 -6.28 -64.52
CA HIS A 11 4.28 -6.02 -65.15
C HIS A 11 5.22 -5.48 -64.04
N ALA A 12 6.29 -6.19 -63.65
CA ALA A 12 7.64 -6.22 -64.24
C ALA A 12 8.55 -5.04 -63.80
N GLY A 13 9.73 -5.35 -63.20
CA GLY A 13 10.75 -4.38 -62.73
C GLY A 13 11.67 -3.85 -63.85
N PRO A 14 12.92 -3.35 -63.59
CA PRO A 14 13.81 -3.71 -62.45
C PRO A 14 14.73 -2.61 -61.82
N HIS A 15 15.11 -2.81 -60.55
CA HIS A 15 16.45 -2.57 -59.91
C HIS A 15 17.22 -1.19 -60.02
N PRO A 16 18.35 -0.96 -59.31
CA PRO A 16 18.46 0.20 -58.40
C PRO A 16 19.53 1.25 -58.76
N ALA A 17 19.54 2.38 -58.04
CA ALA A 17 20.62 3.37 -58.09
C ALA A 17 21.05 3.88 -56.70
N CYS A 18 22.36 4.05 -56.53
CA CYS A 18 23.07 4.47 -55.32
C CYS A 18 22.56 5.78 -54.66
N ARG A 19 22.74 5.88 -53.33
CA ARG A 19 22.91 7.16 -52.62
C ARG A 19 24.21 7.14 -51.80
N PRO A 20 25.05 8.20 -51.87
CA PRO A 20 26.33 8.24 -51.17
C PRO A 20 26.30 9.00 -49.82
N ALA A 21 27.27 8.62 -48.98
CA ALA A 21 28.07 9.44 -48.03
C ALA A 21 27.47 10.52 -47.11
N LYS A 22 28.00 10.52 -45.87
CA LYS A 22 27.87 11.54 -44.82
C LYS A 22 28.49 12.90 -45.21
N PRO A 23 28.11 13.99 -44.54
CA PRO A 23 29.02 15.09 -44.19
C PRO A 23 29.48 15.04 -42.73
N ARG A 24 30.70 15.54 -42.48
CA ARG A 24 31.24 15.97 -41.16
C ARG A 24 31.61 17.45 -41.28
N ALA A 25 31.17 18.28 -40.34
CA ALA A 25 31.74 19.57 -39.96
C ALA A 25 31.16 19.92 -38.57
N SER A 26 31.87 20.19 -37.47
CA SER A 26 33.04 21.05 -37.17
C SER A 26 32.69 22.53 -36.99
N GLY A 27 32.95 23.07 -35.79
CA GLY A 27 32.64 24.46 -35.38
C GLY A 27 31.90 24.49 -34.03
N ALA A 28 32.55 24.28 -32.89
CA ALA A 28 33.43 25.20 -32.16
C ALA A 28 32.67 26.20 -31.26
N CYS A 29 32.80 26.03 -29.94
CA CYS A 29 32.76 27.12 -28.97
C CYS A 29 33.61 26.73 -27.75
N ALA A 30 34.24 27.70 -27.11
CA ALA A 30 35.37 27.48 -26.20
C ALA A 30 35.05 27.77 -24.73
N GLY A 31 35.91 27.26 -23.84
CA GLY A 31 36.39 28.05 -22.71
C GLY A 31 35.97 27.63 -21.29
N LEU A 32 37.00 27.64 -20.43
CA LEU A 32 36.97 27.93 -18.99
C LEU A 32 36.50 26.84 -18.00
N GLU A 33 37.51 26.07 -17.61
CA GLU A 33 38.00 25.90 -16.23
C GLU A 33 37.23 25.09 -15.17
N ALA A 34 38.03 24.38 -14.38
CA ALA A 34 37.62 23.48 -13.34
C ALA A 34 37.38 24.20 -12.01
N CYS A 35 36.37 23.75 -11.26
CA CYS A 35 36.29 23.97 -9.82
C CYS A 35 36.38 22.62 -9.09
N PHE A 36 37.56 22.34 -8.55
CA PHE A 36 37.81 21.26 -7.60
C PHE A 36 37.24 21.66 -6.23
N VAL A 37 36.29 20.92 -5.68
CA VAL A 37 36.01 20.95 -4.24
C VAL A 37 35.83 19.53 -3.71
N SER A 38 36.72 19.14 -2.80
CA SER A 38 36.67 17.89 -2.05
C SER A 38 36.20 18.18 -0.63
N VAL A 39 35.12 17.52 -0.17
CA VAL A 39 34.75 17.51 1.26
C VAL A 39 34.32 16.11 1.73
N TYR A 40 35.27 15.45 2.37
CA TYR A 40 35.18 14.59 3.56
C TYR A 40 33.89 13.79 3.88
N ARG A 41 34.11 12.48 4.05
CA ARG A 41 33.35 11.60 4.95
C ARG A 41 33.30 12.19 6.37
N LEU A 42 32.13 12.15 7.01
CA LEU A 42 31.99 12.26 8.47
C LEU A 42 31.41 10.95 9.04
N ARG A 43 32.06 10.43 10.09
CA ARG A 43 31.55 9.32 10.92
C ARG A 43 30.63 9.89 12.01
N PRO A 44 29.66 9.11 12.52
CA PRO A 44 28.85 9.53 13.67
C PRO A 44 29.70 9.59 14.94
N ALA A 45 29.58 10.67 15.70
CA ALA A 45 30.18 10.81 17.02
C ALA A 45 29.29 10.21 18.10
N ALA A 46 29.87 9.40 18.98
CA ALA A 46 29.14 8.76 20.08
C ALA A 46 29.02 9.69 21.29
N HIS A 47 27.79 9.98 21.71
CA HIS A 47 27.55 10.64 23.00
C HIS A 47 27.67 9.64 24.15
N ARG A 48 28.80 9.69 24.86
CA ARG A 48 28.92 9.15 26.22
C ARG A 48 28.22 10.10 27.20
N VAL A 49 27.30 9.58 27.99
CA VAL A 49 26.83 10.21 29.23
C VAL A 49 27.43 9.42 30.40
N LEU A 50 28.19 10.10 31.27
CA LEU A 50 28.60 9.57 32.58
C LEU A 50 27.82 10.29 33.69
N PRO A 51 27.53 9.64 34.83
CA PRO A 51 26.70 10.22 35.88
C PRO A 51 27.51 11.09 36.85
N LEU A 52 26.86 12.10 37.44
CA LEU A 52 27.40 12.93 38.52
C LEU A 52 26.50 12.83 39.76
N LEU A 53 27.03 12.24 40.82
CA LEU A 53 26.46 12.23 42.17
C LEU A 53 27.04 13.40 42.97
N ALA A 54 26.18 14.21 43.60
CA ALA A 54 26.56 15.05 44.75
C ALA A 54 25.35 15.36 45.64
N HIS A 55 25.57 15.30 46.96
CA HIS A 55 24.57 15.48 48.03
C HIS A 55 24.69 16.87 48.70
N ARG A 56 23.73 17.18 49.60
CA ARG A 56 23.59 18.32 50.54
C ARG A 56 22.73 19.48 50.02
N GLY A 57 21.87 20.14 50.81
CA GLY A 57 21.60 20.03 52.25
C GLY A 57 20.24 20.59 52.68
N LYS A 58 19.94 20.55 53.99
CA LYS A 58 18.63 20.82 54.63
C LYS A 58 18.21 22.31 54.65
N PRO A 59 16.97 22.61 55.06
CA PRO A 59 16.82 23.33 56.35
C PRO A 59 15.84 22.66 57.34
N VAL A 60 15.89 23.10 58.60
CA VAL A 60 15.01 22.66 59.72
C VAL A 60 14.67 23.86 60.61
N CYS A 61 13.39 24.03 60.95
CA CYS A 61 12.84 24.54 62.23
C CYS A 61 11.29 24.53 62.09
N ALA A 62 10.49 23.68 62.75
CA ALA A 62 10.29 23.39 64.18
C ALA A 62 9.33 24.36 64.89
N HIS A 63 8.15 23.84 65.32
CA HIS A 63 7.49 24.17 66.59
C HIS A 63 6.51 23.05 67.02
N ARG A 64 6.14 23.01 68.31
CA ARG A 64 5.53 21.85 69.03
C ARG A 64 4.03 22.04 69.30
N HIS A 65 3.26 20.95 69.56
CA HIS A 65 2.74 20.63 70.91
C HIS A 65 1.88 19.33 71.02
N SER A 66 2.02 18.65 72.18
CA SER A 66 1.15 17.65 72.88
C SER A 66 0.01 16.89 72.14
N VAL A 67 -0.06 15.56 72.07
CA VAL A 67 -0.17 14.48 73.12
C VAL A 67 -1.58 14.25 73.71
N ARG A 68 -2.17 13.06 73.47
CA ARG A 68 -2.88 12.21 74.47
C ARG A 68 -3.05 10.73 74.02
N ARG A 69 -3.36 9.84 74.98
CA ARG A 69 -3.40 8.35 74.93
C ARG A 69 -4.78 7.86 75.46
N ARG A 70 -5.30 6.61 75.37
CA ARG A 70 -4.95 5.23 74.86
C ARG A 70 -6.34 4.50 74.66
N PRO A 71 -6.59 3.16 74.78
CA PRO A 71 -5.79 1.91 74.87
C PRO A 71 -6.20 0.78 73.87
N CYS A 72 -5.71 -0.45 74.08
CA CYS A 72 -5.79 -1.63 73.20
C CYS A 72 -6.74 -2.75 73.71
N ALA A 73 -7.17 -3.65 72.81
CA ALA A 73 -7.36 -5.11 73.00
C ALA A 73 -7.61 -5.76 71.60
N GLY A 74 -7.24 -7.00 71.25
CA GLY A 74 -6.46 -8.08 71.90
C GLY A 74 -6.08 -9.18 70.87
N ARG A 75 -5.33 -10.21 71.31
CA ARG A 75 -4.85 -11.42 70.56
C ARG A 75 -4.53 -12.52 71.60
N PRO A 76 -4.28 -13.81 71.23
CA PRO A 76 -4.68 -14.60 70.05
C PRO A 76 -5.26 -15.99 70.43
N ALA A 77 -5.52 -16.88 69.46
CA ALA A 77 -5.73 -18.32 69.71
C ALA A 77 -5.16 -19.21 68.58
N ARG A 78 -4.73 -20.44 68.93
CA ARG A 78 -4.17 -21.53 68.10
C ARG A 78 -4.23 -22.83 68.93
N PRO A 79 -4.12 -24.04 68.34
CA PRO A 79 -4.80 -24.56 67.14
C PRO A 79 -5.46 -25.94 67.43
N ALA A 80 -6.16 -26.53 66.45
CA ALA A 80 -6.55 -27.95 66.48
C ALA A 80 -5.97 -28.69 65.27
N THR A 81 -5.50 -29.93 65.49
CA THR A 81 -4.81 -30.78 64.52
C THR A 81 -5.73 -31.86 63.93
N MET A 82 -5.58 -32.19 62.65
CA MET A 82 -5.95 -33.48 62.01
C MET A 82 -5.24 -33.57 60.62
N PRO A 83 -5.18 -34.73 59.94
CA PRO A 83 -3.88 -35.26 59.51
C PRO A 83 -3.46 -34.97 58.05
N VAL A 84 -2.14 -35.07 57.84
CA VAL A 84 -1.49 -34.98 56.53
C VAL A 84 -1.80 -36.21 55.67
N ARG A 85 -2.46 -36.03 54.52
CA ARG A 85 -2.43 -37.02 53.43
C ARG A 85 -1.21 -36.77 52.55
N ARG A 86 -0.42 -37.83 52.35
CA ARG A 86 0.75 -37.87 51.47
C ARG A 86 0.26 -37.77 50.01
N ILE A 87 0.58 -36.69 49.32
CA ILE A 87 0.36 -36.57 47.87
C ILE A 87 1.68 -36.90 47.18
N GLU A 88 1.68 -37.93 46.34
CA GLU A 88 2.85 -38.36 45.58
C GLU A 88 3.17 -37.36 44.47
N HIS A 89 4.45 -37.04 44.29
CA HIS A 89 4.92 -36.22 43.17
C HIS A 89 4.77 -36.99 41.84
N ARG A 90 3.65 -36.81 41.13
CA ARG A 90 3.58 -37.08 39.70
C ARG A 90 4.12 -35.87 38.94
N GLY A 91 5.08 -36.13 38.04
CA GLY A 91 5.91 -35.09 37.43
C GLY A 91 5.13 -34.03 36.65
N VAL A 92 5.45 -32.77 36.93
CA VAL A 92 4.97 -31.62 36.14
C VAL A 92 5.66 -31.64 34.77
N ARG A 93 5.00 -32.28 33.79
CA ARG A 93 5.37 -32.09 32.38
C ARG A 93 5.08 -30.64 32.02
N HIS A 94 6.14 -29.86 31.79
CA HIS A 94 6.02 -28.52 31.24
C HIS A 94 5.35 -28.61 29.86
N TRP A 95 4.08 -28.23 29.78
CA TRP A 95 3.45 -27.85 28.53
C TRP A 95 4.00 -26.49 28.11
N LEU A 96 5.21 -26.51 27.57
CA LEU A 96 5.64 -25.48 26.64
C LEU A 96 4.65 -25.50 25.49
N HIS A 97 3.72 -24.54 25.48
CA HIS A 97 3.01 -24.18 24.26
C HIS A 97 4.09 -23.80 23.25
N ARG A 98 4.41 -24.73 22.33
CA ARG A 98 5.11 -24.39 21.12
C ARG A 98 4.25 -23.37 20.41
N VAL A 99 4.66 -22.10 20.48
CA VAL A 99 4.34 -21.17 19.40
C VAL A 99 4.75 -21.92 18.13
N PRO A 100 3.83 -22.20 17.18
CA PRO A 100 4.22 -22.84 15.95
C PRO A 100 5.30 -21.96 15.32
N PHE A 101 6.42 -22.56 14.91
CA PHE A 101 7.42 -21.85 14.11
C PHE A 101 6.71 -21.47 12.81
N MET A 102 6.15 -20.25 12.78
CA MET A 102 5.41 -19.74 11.64
C MET A 102 6.39 -19.72 10.48
N THR A 103 6.15 -20.61 9.54
CA THR A 103 7.07 -20.83 8.45
C THR A 103 6.80 -19.74 7.44
N THR A 104 7.79 -18.89 7.19
CA THR A 104 7.64 -17.79 6.25
C THR A 104 8.23 -18.18 4.90
N ASN A 105 7.51 -17.89 3.82
CA ASN A 105 8.04 -17.91 2.47
C ASN A 105 8.36 -16.47 2.05
N LEU A 106 9.40 -16.31 1.24
CA LEU A 106 9.66 -15.06 0.53
C LEU A 106 9.21 -15.23 -0.91
N VAL A 107 8.25 -14.43 -1.36
CA VAL A 107 7.87 -14.32 -2.76
C VAL A 107 8.61 -13.14 -3.37
N ILE A 108 9.22 -13.37 -4.52
CA ILE A 108 9.91 -12.38 -5.36
C ILE A 108 9.15 -12.29 -6.67
N GLN A 109 8.92 -11.08 -7.17
CA GLN A 109 8.14 -10.84 -8.39
C GLN A 109 8.86 -9.85 -9.31
N SER A 110 8.63 -9.98 -10.62
CA SER A 110 9.27 -9.19 -11.66
C SER A 110 8.27 -8.80 -12.75
N PRO A 111 8.28 -7.54 -13.25
CA PRO A 111 7.44 -7.13 -14.37
C PRO A 111 7.83 -7.80 -15.69
N ALA A 112 9.08 -8.25 -15.83
CA ALA A 112 9.59 -9.05 -16.94
C ALA A 112 9.85 -10.51 -16.49
N PRO A 113 10.04 -11.47 -17.41
CA PRO A 113 10.40 -12.84 -17.02
C PRO A 113 11.64 -12.87 -16.11
N LEU A 114 11.52 -13.51 -14.95
CA LEU A 114 12.54 -13.51 -13.90
C LEU A 114 13.72 -14.40 -14.31
N SER A 115 14.92 -13.81 -14.33
CA SER A 115 16.14 -14.54 -14.69
C SER A 115 16.60 -15.50 -13.59
N ASP A 116 16.95 -16.73 -13.95
CA ASP A 116 17.57 -17.74 -13.08
C ASP A 116 18.80 -17.20 -12.32
N ALA A 117 19.47 -16.19 -12.87
CA ALA A 117 20.59 -15.51 -12.22
C ALA A 117 20.23 -14.93 -10.84
N HIS A 118 18.97 -14.59 -10.58
CA HIS A 118 18.49 -14.09 -9.29
C HIS A 118 18.26 -15.20 -8.26
N HIS A 119 18.00 -16.45 -8.69
CA HIS A 119 17.52 -17.52 -7.81
C HIS A 119 18.52 -17.86 -6.70
N LYS A 120 19.80 -18.06 -7.05
CA LYS A 120 20.85 -18.42 -6.08
C LYS A 120 21.21 -17.26 -5.14
N PRO A 121 21.46 -16.01 -5.60
CA PRO A 121 21.66 -14.86 -4.73
C PRO A 121 20.51 -14.63 -3.74
N LEU A 122 19.27 -14.60 -4.21
CA LEU A 122 18.10 -14.35 -3.36
C LEU A 122 17.88 -15.46 -2.34
N THR A 123 18.04 -16.73 -2.71
CA THR A 123 17.89 -17.85 -1.76
C THR A 123 18.93 -17.76 -0.64
N ALA A 124 20.19 -17.45 -0.98
CA ALA A 124 21.25 -17.28 0.00
C ALA A 124 21.01 -16.06 0.91
N LEU A 125 20.60 -14.92 0.33
CA LEU A 125 20.34 -13.67 1.04
C LEU A 125 19.14 -13.79 1.99
N ALA A 126 18.09 -14.49 1.57
CA ALA A 126 16.91 -14.79 2.37
C ALA A 126 17.12 -15.88 3.43
N ARG A 127 18.30 -16.53 3.45
CA ARG A 127 18.59 -17.76 4.23
C ARG A 127 17.56 -18.87 4.03
N GLY A 128 16.95 -18.89 2.85
CA GLY A 128 15.87 -19.81 2.51
C GLY A 128 16.39 -21.21 2.24
N ALA A 129 15.50 -22.20 2.38
CA ALA A 129 15.84 -23.60 2.17
C ALA A 129 15.83 -24.02 0.69
N ARG A 130 14.91 -23.46 -0.11
CA ARG A 130 14.72 -23.84 -1.51
C ARG A 130 14.03 -22.74 -2.30
N ALA A 131 14.54 -22.46 -3.50
CA ALA A 131 13.88 -21.67 -4.54
C ALA A 131 12.94 -22.56 -5.38
N VAL A 132 11.71 -22.10 -5.58
CA VAL A 132 10.65 -22.77 -6.37
C VAL A 132 10.02 -21.72 -7.30
N PRO A 133 10.21 -21.79 -8.62
CA PRO A 133 9.49 -20.92 -9.56
C PRO A 133 7.98 -21.13 -9.45
N LEU A 134 7.21 -20.03 -9.45
CA LEU A 134 5.74 -20.07 -9.43
C LEU A 134 5.18 -19.95 -10.85
N ASP A 135 5.71 -18.99 -11.61
CA ASP A 135 5.46 -18.78 -13.02
C ASP A 135 6.72 -18.13 -13.65
N ALA A 136 6.61 -17.60 -14.87
CA ALA A 136 7.72 -16.92 -15.53
C ALA A 136 8.14 -15.61 -14.83
N HIS A 137 7.32 -15.05 -13.95
CA HIS A 137 7.48 -13.72 -13.35
C HIS A 137 7.78 -13.75 -11.84
N ALA A 138 7.58 -14.89 -11.15
CA ALA A 138 7.77 -14.98 -9.72
C ALA A 138 8.47 -16.25 -9.22
N LEU A 139 9.21 -16.07 -8.13
CA LEU A 139 9.93 -17.10 -7.39
C LEU A 139 9.46 -17.14 -5.93
N ARG A 140 9.21 -18.34 -5.41
CA ARG A 140 8.99 -18.60 -3.98
C ARG A 140 10.24 -19.20 -3.36
N ILE A 141 10.76 -18.55 -2.33
CA ILE A 141 11.86 -19.06 -1.50
C ILE A 141 11.24 -19.58 -0.19
N GLU A 142 11.26 -20.90 -0.03
CA GLU A 142 10.67 -21.60 1.11
C GLU A 142 11.51 -21.42 2.37
N ARG A 143 10.86 -21.26 3.53
CA ARG A 143 11.51 -21.14 4.86
C ARG A 143 12.54 -19.99 4.90
N ALA A 144 12.17 -18.84 4.35
CA ALA A 144 12.99 -17.62 4.37
C ALA A 144 12.99 -16.97 5.77
N ASP A 145 14.08 -16.29 6.11
CA ASP A 145 14.25 -15.55 7.37
C ASP A 145 13.77 -14.09 7.22
N PRO A 146 12.67 -13.67 7.89
CA PRO A 146 12.17 -12.30 7.82
C PRO A 146 13.16 -11.24 8.34
N ALA A 147 14.15 -11.64 9.15
CA ALA A 147 15.21 -10.73 9.60
C ALA A 147 16.12 -10.26 8.46
N GLN A 148 16.05 -10.87 7.27
CA GLN A 148 16.79 -10.46 6.07
C GLN A 148 16.02 -9.46 5.19
N ARG A 149 14.86 -8.95 5.65
CA ARG A 149 14.03 -7.98 4.91
C ARG A 149 14.81 -6.77 4.38
N ALA A 150 15.72 -6.20 5.19
CA ALA A 150 16.50 -5.02 4.78
C ALA A 150 17.41 -5.31 3.58
N ASP A 151 18.13 -6.43 3.62
CA ASP A 151 19.05 -6.82 2.55
C ASP A 151 18.28 -7.23 1.27
N ILE A 152 17.15 -7.94 1.43
CA ILE A 152 16.23 -8.25 0.33
C ILE A 152 15.69 -6.97 -0.31
N ALA A 153 15.27 -5.97 0.47
CA ALA A 153 14.78 -4.70 -0.05
C ALA A 153 15.84 -3.97 -0.90
N VAL A 154 17.10 -3.94 -0.45
CA VAL A 154 18.21 -3.35 -1.21
C VAL A 154 18.46 -4.10 -2.52
N TYR A 155 18.46 -5.45 -2.48
CA TYR A 155 18.64 -6.26 -3.69
C TYR A 155 17.51 -6.04 -4.69
N CYS A 156 16.27 -6.14 -4.22
CA CYS A 156 15.07 -5.99 -5.04
C CYS A 156 14.97 -4.60 -5.68
N GLY A 157 15.20 -3.53 -4.91
CA GLY A 157 15.22 -2.16 -5.44
C GLY A 157 16.36 -1.91 -6.46
N THR A 158 17.50 -2.59 -6.31
CA THR A 158 18.61 -2.52 -7.30
C THR A 158 18.26 -3.21 -8.63
N HIS A 159 17.36 -4.20 -8.59
CA HIS A 159 17.01 -5.04 -9.74
C HIS A 159 15.58 -4.80 -10.28
N ALA A 160 14.87 -3.79 -9.79
CA ALA A 160 13.46 -3.50 -10.11
C ALA A 160 12.53 -4.71 -9.89
N LEU A 161 12.73 -5.40 -8.77
CA LEU A 161 11.92 -6.54 -8.32
C LEU A 161 11.04 -6.12 -7.13
N ASP A 162 9.86 -6.71 -7.03
CA ASP A 162 9.01 -6.61 -5.83
C ASP A 162 9.17 -7.85 -4.95
N TYR A 163 8.88 -7.72 -3.65
CA TYR A 163 9.01 -8.83 -2.71
C TYR A 163 7.97 -8.81 -1.58
N ALA A 164 7.67 -9.99 -1.04
CA ALA A 164 6.76 -10.16 0.09
C ALA A 164 7.19 -11.34 0.98
N PHE A 165 7.22 -11.13 2.29
CA PHE A 165 7.31 -12.21 3.27
C PHE A 165 5.89 -12.61 3.69
N VAL A 166 5.53 -13.88 3.49
CA VAL A 166 4.16 -14.41 3.67
C VAL A 166 4.19 -15.69 4.51
N ASP A 167 3.16 -15.94 5.33
CA ASP A 167 2.99 -17.23 6.01
C ASP A 167 2.80 -18.34 4.96
N ALA A 168 3.65 -19.36 5.01
CA ALA A 168 3.70 -20.47 4.07
C ALA A 168 2.43 -21.32 4.03
N ASN A 169 1.54 -21.19 5.02
CA ASN A 169 0.27 -21.92 5.10
C ASN A 169 -0.94 -21.04 4.70
N LYS A 170 -0.74 -19.73 4.54
CA LYS A 170 -1.80 -18.80 4.16
C LYS A 170 -2.11 -18.96 2.68
N ARG A 171 -3.39 -18.91 2.33
CA ARG A 171 -3.90 -18.99 0.96
C ARG A 171 -4.76 -17.77 0.67
N LEU A 172 -4.92 -17.43 -0.61
CA LEU A 172 -5.81 -16.33 -1.01
C LEU A 172 -7.25 -16.54 -0.51
N ALA A 173 -7.77 -17.76 -0.61
CA ALA A 173 -9.11 -18.15 -0.15
C ALA A 173 -9.30 -18.13 1.40
N ASP A 174 -8.26 -17.86 2.18
CA ASP A 174 -8.41 -17.65 3.63
C ASP A 174 -8.91 -16.22 3.93
N PHE A 175 -8.75 -15.29 2.99
CA PHE A 175 -9.39 -13.97 2.98
C PHE A 175 -10.80 -14.07 2.39
N GLY A 176 -11.67 -13.07 2.66
CA GLY A 176 -13.04 -12.99 2.15
C GLY A 176 -13.37 -11.69 1.40
N LEU A 177 -12.50 -10.68 1.48
CA LEU A 177 -12.71 -9.36 0.87
C LEU A 177 -11.39 -8.80 0.30
N VAL A 178 -11.46 -8.17 -0.87
CA VAL A 178 -10.43 -7.24 -1.36
C VAL A 178 -11.04 -5.85 -1.49
N ALA A 179 -10.55 -4.92 -0.69
CA ALA A 179 -10.85 -3.49 -0.73
C ALA A 179 -9.75 -2.76 -1.52
N MET A 180 -10.12 -1.83 -2.40
CA MET A 180 -9.20 -1.07 -3.24
C MET A 180 -9.60 0.41 -3.27
N ASP A 181 -8.63 1.32 -3.35
CA ASP A 181 -8.90 2.66 -3.91
C ASP A 181 -9.12 2.59 -5.43
N MET A 182 -9.75 3.62 -5.98
CA MET A 182 -9.96 3.82 -7.40
C MET A 182 -8.78 4.55 -8.03
N ASP A 183 -8.70 5.87 -7.81
CA ASP A 183 -7.69 6.77 -8.37
C ASP A 183 -6.28 6.28 -7.99
N SER A 184 -5.33 6.38 -8.94
CA SER A 184 -3.94 5.90 -8.87
C SER A 184 -3.70 4.43 -8.48
N THR A 185 -4.75 3.68 -8.09
CA THR A 185 -4.70 2.29 -7.62
C THR A 185 -5.38 1.33 -8.59
N LEU A 186 -6.71 1.29 -8.67
CA LEU A 186 -7.44 0.45 -9.64
C LEU A 186 -7.40 1.03 -11.06
N ILE A 187 -7.32 2.37 -11.17
CA ILE A 187 -7.15 3.10 -12.43
C ILE A 187 -5.87 3.93 -12.41
N THR A 188 -5.33 4.25 -13.59
CA THR A 188 -4.03 4.90 -13.73
C THR A 188 -4.08 6.44 -13.73
N ILE A 189 -5.20 7.03 -13.29
CA ILE A 189 -5.44 8.48 -13.33
C ILE A 189 -5.97 8.97 -11.98
N GLU A 190 -5.85 10.27 -11.76
CA GLU A 190 -6.61 11.02 -10.76
C GLU A 190 -7.83 11.63 -11.44
N CYS A 191 -9.04 11.11 -11.20
CA CYS A 191 -10.24 11.57 -11.89
C CYS A 191 -10.48 13.08 -11.76
N ILE A 192 -10.16 13.69 -10.62
CA ILE A 192 -10.35 15.13 -10.39
C ILE A 192 -9.41 16.01 -11.25
N ASP A 193 -8.18 15.56 -11.47
CA ASP A 193 -7.19 16.29 -12.26
C ASP A 193 -7.52 16.19 -13.76
N GLU A 194 -8.01 15.04 -14.23
CA GLU A 194 -8.46 14.87 -15.62
C GLU A 194 -9.76 15.67 -15.91
N ILE A 195 -10.69 15.78 -14.96
CA ILE A 195 -11.86 16.68 -15.10
C ILE A 195 -11.40 18.14 -15.21
N ALA A 196 -10.40 18.54 -14.42
CA ALA A 196 -9.85 19.89 -14.43
C ALA A 196 -9.09 20.21 -15.74
N ASP A 197 -8.42 19.22 -16.35
CA ASP A 197 -7.78 19.35 -17.68
C ASP A 197 -8.80 19.72 -18.76
N PHE A 198 -10.00 19.10 -18.75
CA PHE A 198 -11.06 19.40 -19.72
C PHE A 198 -11.66 20.81 -19.62
N CYS A 199 -11.54 21.50 -18.49
CA CYS A 199 -11.96 22.90 -18.33
C CYS A 199 -10.79 23.90 -18.27
N GLY A 200 -9.54 23.43 -18.46
CA GLY A 200 -8.35 24.28 -18.40
C GLY A 200 -7.91 24.69 -16.98
N LEU A 201 -8.53 24.14 -15.92
CA LEU A 201 -8.28 24.48 -14.51
C LEU A 201 -7.27 23.55 -13.83
N ARG A 202 -6.48 22.82 -14.62
CA ARG A 202 -5.50 21.85 -14.12
C ARG A 202 -4.44 22.48 -13.23
N ALA A 203 -4.01 23.70 -13.52
CA ALA A 203 -2.98 24.39 -12.74
C ALA A 203 -3.51 24.76 -11.34
N GLU A 204 -4.76 25.20 -11.26
CA GLU A 204 -5.47 25.62 -10.06
C GLU A 204 -5.76 24.42 -9.15
N VAL A 205 -6.22 23.30 -9.72
CA VAL A 205 -6.42 22.05 -8.96
C VAL A 205 -5.08 21.48 -8.48
N ALA A 206 -4.06 21.45 -9.35
CA ALA A 206 -2.71 21.01 -8.98
C ALA A 206 -2.11 21.84 -7.84
N ALA A 207 -2.30 23.17 -7.85
CA ALA A 207 -1.82 24.04 -6.77
C ALA A 207 -2.41 23.70 -5.39
N ILE A 208 -3.68 23.27 -5.33
CA ILE A 208 -4.34 22.81 -4.10
C ILE A 208 -3.80 21.43 -3.68
N THR A 209 -3.60 20.51 -4.61
CA THR A 209 -2.99 19.19 -4.35
C THR A 209 -1.56 19.34 -3.80
N GLU A 210 -0.75 20.20 -4.42
CA GLU A 210 0.59 20.61 -4.00
C GLU A 210 0.60 21.20 -2.58
N ALA A 211 -0.30 22.16 -2.28
CA ALA A 211 -0.44 22.72 -0.94
C ALA A 211 -0.82 21.67 0.11
N SER A 212 -1.67 20.70 -0.27
CA SER A 212 -2.03 19.57 0.60
C SER A 212 -0.80 18.67 0.87
N MET A 213 0.02 18.40 -0.15
CA MET A 213 1.24 17.61 -0.01
C MET A 213 2.35 18.31 0.79
N ARG A 214 2.40 19.65 0.78
CA ARG A 214 3.27 20.44 1.68
C ARG A 214 2.74 20.57 3.11
N GLY A 215 1.53 20.08 3.39
CA GLY A 215 0.88 20.20 4.70
C GLY A 215 0.28 21.57 4.99
N GLU A 216 0.21 22.46 4.00
CA GLU A 216 -0.48 23.77 4.10
C GLU A 216 -2.00 23.58 4.18
N ILE A 217 -2.52 22.52 3.54
CA ILE A 217 -3.88 22.03 3.69
C ILE A 217 -3.82 20.65 4.34
N ALA A 218 -3.88 20.61 5.67
CA ALA A 218 -3.73 19.38 6.44
C ALA A 218 -4.99 18.49 6.42
N ASP A 219 -6.18 19.06 6.18
CA ASP A 219 -7.43 18.31 6.10
C ASP A 219 -7.76 17.87 4.66
N PHE A 220 -7.96 16.57 4.49
CA PHE A 220 -8.41 15.99 3.23
C PHE A 220 -9.78 16.50 2.81
N ASN A 221 -10.72 16.70 3.75
CA ASN A 221 -12.07 17.16 3.44
C ASN A 221 -12.03 18.60 2.88
N GLU A 222 -11.24 19.48 3.50
CA GLU A 222 -10.95 20.81 2.95
C GLU A 222 -10.29 20.74 1.56
N SER A 223 -9.25 19.93 1.38
CA SER A 223 -8.54 19.79 0.10
C SER A 223 -9.46 19.35 -1.05
N VAL A 224 -10.28 18.31 -0.84
CA VAL A 224 -11.20 17.83 -1.88
C VAL A 224 -12.34 18.83 -2.12
N THR A 225 -12.85 19.49 -1.08
CA THR A 225 -13.90 20.51 -1.22
C THR A 225 -13.41 21.71 -2.03
N ARG A 226 -12.20 22.22 -1.75
CA ARG A 226 -11.58 23.32 -2.51
C ARG A 226 -11.36 22.96 -3.98
N ARG A 227 -10.86 21.75 -4.28
CA ARG A 227 -10.66 21.29 -5.67
C ARG A 227 -11.98 21.09 -6.41
N VAL A 228 -13.00 20.51 -5.76
CA VAL A 228 -14.34 20.33 -6.36
C VAL A 228 -15.03 21.67 -6.60
N ALA A 229 -14.85 22.67 -5.74
CA ALA A 229 -15.41 24.01 -5.93
C ALA A 229 -14.95 24.70 -7.23
N LEU A 230 -13.73 24.43 -7.69
CA LEU A 230 -13.22 24.94 -8.98
C LEU A 230 -13.98 24.37 -10.19
N LEU A 231 -14.64 23.22 -10.04
CA LEU A 231 -15.38 22.56 -11.12
C LEU A 231 -16.81 23.11 -11.30
N ALA A 232 -17.21 24.14 -10.55
CA ALA A 232 -18.54 24.73 -10.60
C ALA A 232 -18.88 25.30 -11.99
N GLY A 233 -20.05 24.96 -12.51
CA GLY A 233 -20.55 25.39 -13.82
C GLY A 233 -20.10 24.53 -15.01
N LEU A 234 -19.19 23.56 -14.80
CA LEU A 234 -18.78 22.59 -15.81
C LEU A 234 -19.93 21.65 -16.18
N ASP A 235 -20.07 21.34 -17.46
CA ASP A 235 -21.06 20.39 -17.97
C ASP A 235 -20.74 18.95 -17.52
N ALA A 236 -21.75 18.20 -17.07
CA ALA A 236 -21.57 16.86 -16.55
C ALA A 236 -21.09 15.85 -17.62
N SER A 237 -21.24 16.15 -18.92
CA SER A 237 -20.64 15.36 -20.00
C SER A 237 -19.10 15.31 -19.93
N ALA A 238 -18.44 16.26 -19.25
CA ALA A 238 -17.01 16.19 -19.00
C ALA A 238 -16.62 14.92 -18.21
N LEU A 239 -17.49 14.44 -17.30
CA LEU A 239 -17.26 13.20 -16.56
C LEU A 239 -17.27 11.97 -17.49
N GLU A 240 -18.14 11.98 -18.50
CA GLU A 240 -18.24 10.92 -19.53
C GLU A 240 -16.97 10.87 -20.37
N ARG A 241 -16.52 12.04 -20.82
CA ARG A 241 -15.28 12.19 -21.60
C ARG A 241 -14.05 11.73 -20.82
N VAL A 242 -13.95 12.00 -19.52
CA VAL A 242 -12.88 11.43 -18.68
C VAL A 242 -12.97 9.91 -18.64
N TYR A 243 -14.16 9.35 -18.46
CA TYR A 243 -14.37 7.90 -18.39
C TYR A 243 -14.00 7.18 -19.71
N ASP A 244 -14.39 7.73 -20.86
CA ASP A 244 -14.15 7.11 -22.16
C ASP A 244 -12.73 7.41 -22.69
N GLU A 245 -12.35 8.69 -22.73
CA GLU A 245 -11.11 9.13 -23.37
C GLU A 245 -9.87 8.80 -22.51
N ARG A 246 -9.95 8.99 -21.18
CA ARG A 246 -8.77 9.01 -20.29
C ARG A 246 -8.62 7.78 -19.39
N LEU A 247 -9.71 7.27 -18.82
CA LEU A 247 -9.64 6.21 -17.82
C LEU A 247 -9.05 4.91 -18.39
N ARG A 248 -7.98 4.42 -17.77
CA ARG A 248 -7.38 3.10 -18.01
C ARG A 248 -7.23 2.37 -16.69
N LEU A 249 -7.42 1.06 -16.72
CA LEU A 249 -7.21 0.20 -15.55
C LEU A 249 -5.71 0.03 -15.30
N SER A 250 -5.32 -0.08 -14.04
CA SER A 250 -3.94 -0.39 -13.67
C SER A 250 -3.52 -1.77 -14.20
N PRO A 251 -2.22 -1.96 -14.54
CA PRO A 251 -1.73 -3.25 -15.00
C PRO A 251 -2.12 -4.39 -14.04
N GLY A 252 -2.61 -5.49 -14.60
CA GLY A 252 -3.05 -6.65 -13.80
C GLY A 252 -4.41 -6.54 -13.13
N ALA A 253 -5.10 -5.38 -13.16
CA ALA A 253 -6.39 -5.18 -12.47
C ALA A 253 -7.43 -6.27 -12.80
N GLU A 254 -7.68 -6.53 -14.08
CA GLU A 254 -8.70 -7.51 -14.52
C GLU A 254 -8.31 -8.94 -14.14
N ALA A 255 -7.02 -9.30 -14.28
CA ALA A 255 -6.50 -10.60 -13.88
C ALA A 255 -6.60 -10.82 -12.36
N MET A 256 -6.23 -9.82 -11.56
CA MET A 256 -6.40 -9.81 -10.11
C MET A 256 -7.88 -10.00 -9.74
N LEU A 257 -8.78 -9.20 -10.31
CA LEU A 257 -10.22 -9.26 -10.03
C LEU A 257 -10.82 -10.62 -10.41
N ALA A 258 -10.38 -11.24 -11.51
CA ALA A 258 -10.78 -12.59 -11.87
C ALA A 258 -10.27 -13.63 -10.85
N GLY A 259 -8.98 -13.55 -10.47
CA GLY A 259 -8.36 -14.48 -9.54
C GLY A 259 -8.94 -14.42 -8.12
N VAL A 260 -9.20 -13.23 -7.58
CA VAL A 260 -9.78 -13.08 -6.23
C VAL A 260 -11.23 -13.58 -6.18
N LYS A 261 -12.03 -13.33 -7.23
CA LYS A 261 -13.39 -13.88 -7.35
C LYS A 261 -13.38 -15.39 -7.52
N ALA A 262 -12.45 -15.96 -8.29
CA ALA A 262 -12.28 -17.40 -8.43
C ALA A 262 -11.88 -18.07 -7.10
N ALA A 263 -11.14 -17.37 -6.24
CA ALA A 263 -10.84 -17.78 -4.87
C ALA A 263 -11.98 -17.54 -3.86
N GLY A 264 -13.13 -16.99 -4.30
CA GLY A 264 -14.33 -16.76 -3.49
C GLY A 264 -14.39 -15.44 -2.73
N LEU A 265 -13.44 -14.51 -2.96
CA LEU A 265 -13.42 -13.21 -2.29
C LEU A 265 -14.41 -12.26 -2.95
N LYS A 266 -14.97 -11.38 -2.12
CA LYS A 266 -15.77 -10.23 -2.55
C LYS A 266 -14.89 -9.04 -2.87
N THR A 267 -15.35 -8.15 -3.75
CA THR A 267 -14.59 -6.96 -4.14
C THR A 267 -15.30 -5.67 -3.73
N LEU A 268 -14.55 -4.76 -3.12
CA LEU A 268 -15.00 -3.48 -2.61
C LEU A 268 -14.13 -2.36 -3.19
N LEU A 269 -14.76 -1.40 -3.86
CA LEU A 269 -14.11 -0.16 -4.29
C LEU A 269 -14.46 0.96 -3.31
N VAL A 270 -13.48 1.57 -2.63
CA VAL A 270 -13.73 2.71 -1.72
C VAL A 270 -12.81 3.86 -2.07
N SER A 271 -13.37 4.98 -2.54
CA SER A 271 -12.53 6.05 -3.09
C SER A 271 -12.93 7.45 -2.65
N GLY A 272 -11.93 8.33 -2.58
CA GLY A 272 -12.10 9.78 -2.50
C GLY A 272 -12.52 10.43 -3.83
N GLY A 273 -12.46 9.68 -4.94
CA GLY A 273 -13.04 10.07 -6.22
C GLY A 273 -14.58 10.04 -6.23
N PHE A 274 -15.19 9.92 -7.41
CA PHE A 274 -16.62 10.22 -7.58
C PHE A 274 -17.51 9.05 -8.02
N THR A 275 -18.75 9.03 -7.52
CA THR A 275 -19.78 8.01 -7.76
C THR A 275 -20.07 7.76 -9.24
N TYR A 276 -19.91 8.79 -10.08
CA TYR A 276 -20.03 8.69 -11.54
C TYR A 276 -19.07 7.63 -12.14
N PHE A 277 -17.85 7.55 -11.63
CA PHE A 277 -16.80 6.62 -12.09
C PHE A 277 -16.89 5.29 -11.36
N THR A 278 -17.06 5.28 -10.04
CA THR A 278 -17.06 4.05 -9.25
C THR A 278 -18.23 3.13 -9.59
N GLU A 279 -19.46 3.65 -9.81
CA GLU A 279 -20.59 2.80 -10.22
C GLU A 279 -20.45 2.29 -11.66
N ARG A 280 -19.85 3.06 -12.57
CA ARG A 280 -19.50 2.57 -13.92
C ARG A 280 -18.43 1.48 -13.88
N LEU A 281 -17.38 1.65 -13.07
CA LEU A 281 -16.35 0.63 -12.84
C LEU A 281 -16.93 -0.61 -12.17
N LYS A 282 -17.82 -0.46 -11.19
CA LYS A 282 -18.54 -1.54 -10.54
C LYS A 282 -19.35 -2.36 -11.54
N ALA A 283 -20.10 -1.71 -12.43
CA ALA A 283 -20.82 -2.39 -13.50
C ALA A 283 -19.86 -3.08 -14.50
N ARG A 284 -18.88 -2.33 -15.03
CA ARG A 284 -17.90 -2.81 -16.03
C ARG A 284 -17.09 -4.01 -15.53
N LEU A 285 -16.65 -3.98 -14.28
CA LEU A 285 -15.78 -4.99 -13.67
C LEU A 285 -16.55 -5.98 -12.78
N ASN A 286 -17.89 -5.89 -12.76
CA ASN A 286 -18.80 -6.70 -11.94
C ASN A 286 -18.36 -6.75 -10.45
N LEU A 287 -18.09 -5.60 -9.84
CA LEU A 287 -17.66 -5.50 -8.44
C LEU A 287 -18.86 -5.62 -7.50
N ASP A 288 -18.71 -6.30 -6.36
CA ASP A 288 -19.81 -6.48 -5.40
C ASP A 288 -20.23 -5.15 -4.73
N TYR A 289 -19.26 -4.33 -4.32
CA TYR A 289 -19.48 -3.11 -3.55
C TYR A 289 -18.68 -1.92 -4.10
N ALA A 290 -19.26 -0.72 -4.04
CA ALA A 290 -18.58 0.54 -4.33
C ALA A 290 -19.10 1.66 -3.42
N TYR A 291 -18.20 2.55 -2.97
CA TYR A 291 -18.54 3.76 -2.21
C TYR A 291 -17.56 4.91 -2.54
N SER A 292 -18.08 6.12 -2.72
CA SER A 292 -17.30 7.30 -3.10
C SER A 292 -18.06 8.61 -2.85
N ASN A 293 -17.40 9.75 -3.09
CA ASN A 293 -18.03 11.06 -3.03
C ASN A 293 -19.05 11.23 -4.17
N THR A 294 -20.18 11.87 -3.89
CA THR A 294 -21.16 12.19 -4.94
C THR A 294 -21.04 13.67 -5.31
N LEU A 295 -20.67 13.97 -6.55
CA LEU A 295 -20.74 15.33 -7.09
C LEU A 295 -22.20 15.73 -7.25
N GLU A 296 -22.54 16.93 -6.78
CA GLU A 296 -23.87 17.50 -7.02
C GLU A 296 -23.96 18.03 -8.46
N ILE A 297 -25.01 17.59 -9.17
CA ILE A 297 -25.33 18.01 -10.53
C ILE A 297 -26.71 18.67 -10.52
N VAL A 298 -26.81 19.87 -11.06
CA VAL A 298 -28.08 20.61 -11.25
C VAL A 298 -28.10 21.14 -12.69
N ASP A 299 -29.23 20.98 -13.38
CA ASP A 299 -29.42 21.40 -14.78
C ASP A 299 -28.31 20.91 -15.74
N GLY A 300 -27.83 19.68 -15.52
CA GLY A 300 -26.76 19.06 -16.31
C GLY A 300 -25.34 19.55 -15.98
N LYS A 301 -25.15 20.38 -14.95
CA LYS A 301 -23.86 20.99 -14.59
C LYS A 301 -23.43 20.67 -13.16
N LEU A 302 -22.12 20.56 -12.96
CA LEU A 302 -21.50 20.46 -11.63
C LEU A 302 -21.74 21.75 -10.84
N THR A 303 -22.21 21.64 -9.59
CA THR A 303 -22.40 22.82 -8.73
C THR A 303 -21.13 23.25 -7.98
N GLY A 304 -20.07 22.43 -8.06
CA GLY A 304 -18.86 22.56 -7.25
C GLY A 304 -19.01 22.08 -5.81
N ARG A 305 -19.99 21.21 -5.53
CA ARG A 305 -20.24 20.64 -4.18
C ARG A 305 -20.24 19.11 -4.17
N ILE A 306 -19.88 18.55 -3.03
CA ILE A 306 -20.03 17.12 -2.70
C ILE A 306 -21.30 16.94 -1.87
N VAL A 307 -22.13 15.97 -2.23
CA VAL A 307 -23.35 15.59 -1.50
C VAL A 307 -23.02 14.52 -0.47
N GLY A 308 -23.46 14.74 0.77
CA GLY A 308 -23.34 13.76 1.86
C GLY A 308 -21.99 13.80 2.59
N GLU A 309 -21.61 12.66 3.18
CA GLU A 309 -20.37 12.52 3.94
C GLU A 309 -19.17 12.33 2.98
N ILE A 310 -18.11 13.11 3.17
CA ILE A 310 -16.89 13.00 2.37
C ILE A 310 -16.15 11.70 2.70
N VAL A 311 -15.87 10.89 1.67
CA VAL A 311 -15.13 9.63 1.76
C VAL A 311 -13.63 9.90 1.95
N ASN A 312 -13.26 10.18 3.20
CA ASN A 312 -11.88 10.31 3.67
C ASN A 312 -11.32 9.00 4.25
N ALA A 313 -10.11 9.05 4.79
CA ALA A 313 -9.43 7.88 5.35
C ALA A 313 -10.25 7.13 6.42
N HIS A 314 -10.92 7.85 7.32
CA HIS A 314 -11.75 7.23 8.35
C HIS A 314 -13.02 6.59 7.75
N VAL A 315 -13.61 7.20 6.73
CA VAL A 315 -14.75 6.62 6.00
C VAL A 315 -14.31 5.38 5.21
N LYS A 316 -13.16 5.41 4.53
CA LYS A 316 -12.57 4.23 3.87
C LYS A 316 -12.40 3.05 4.84
N ALA A 317 -11.77 3.31 6.00
CA ALA A 317 -11.60 2.33 7.07
C ALA A 317 -12.92 1.83 7.68
N ARG A 318 -13.93 2.70 7.77
CA ARG A 318 -15.27 2.33 8.27
C ARG A 318 -16.02 1.47 7.25
N LYS A 319 -15.97 1.82 5.95
CA LYS A 319 -16.61 1.06 4.87
C LYS A 319 -16.02 -0.33 4.67
N LEU A 320 -14.71 -0.50 4.84
CA LEU A 320 -14.08 -1.83 4.89
C LEU A 320 -14.70 -2.67 6.02
N ARG A 321 -14.76 -2.14 7.24
CA ARG A 321 -15.30 -2.85 8.42
C ARG A 321 -16.81 -3.13 8.32
N GLU A 322 -17.60 -2.16 7.84
CA GLU A 322 -19.03 -2.34 7.55
C GLU A 322 -19.24 -3.48 6.53
N THR A 323 -18.42 -3.54 5.48
CA THR A 323 -18.49 -4.60 4.46
C THR A 323 -18.07 -5.96 5.02
N CYS A 324 -17.00 -6.03 5.82
CA CYS A 324 -16.58 -7.25 6.50
C CYS A 324 -17.69 -7.81 7.41
N ALA A 325 -18.31 -6.93 8.21
CA ALA A 325 -19.44 -7.30 9.07
C ALA A 325 -20.65 -7.81 8.27
N ALA A 326 -20.99 -7.17 7.14
CA ALA A 326 -22.06 -7.63 6.25
C ALA A 326 -21.76 -8.99 5.58
N LEU A 327 -20.48 -9.35 5.44
CA LEU A 327 -20.02 -10.64 4.92
C LEU A 327 -19.81 -11.70 6.01
N GLY A 328 -19.98 -11.35 7.30
CA GLY A 328 -19.72 -12.26 8.41
C GLY A 328 -18.25 -12.65 8.57
N ILE A 329 -17.32 -11.75 8.21
CA ILE A 329 -15.87 -11.96 8.36
C ILE A 329 -15.24 -10.87 9.23
N GLU A 330 -14.17 -11.23 9.94
CA GLU A 330 -13.33 -10.26 10.65
C GLU A 330 -12.46 -9.45 9.67
N PRO A 331 -12.09 -8.19 9.99
CA PRO A 331 -11.24 -7.35 9.14
C PRO A 331 -9.86 -7.95 8.83
N GLU A 332 -9.34 -8.84 9.68
CA GLU A 332 -8.12 -9.62 9.47
C GLU A 332 -8.25 -10.64 8.30
N ARG A 333 -9.47 -10.84 7.79
CA ARG A 333 -9.75 -11.59 6.55
C ARG A 333 -9.99 -10.69 5.34
N ALA A 334 -9.78 -9.37 5.46
CA ALA A 334 -9.74 -8.46 4.33
C ALA A 334 -8.32 -8.21 3.84
N ILE A 335 -8.20 -7.92 2.54
CA ILE A 335 -7.04 -7.35 1.88
C ILE A 335 -7.39 -5.90 1.52
N ALA A 336 -6.50 -4.94 1.77
CA ALA A 336 -6.68 -3.55 1.40
C ALA A 336 -5.55 -3.07 0.48
N MET A 337 -5.89 -2.37 -0.60
CA MET A 337 -4.95 -1.90 -1.63
C MET A 337 -5.12 -0.40 -1.85
N GLY A 338 -4.02 0.34 -1.92
CA GLY A 338 -4.00 1.79 -2.09
C GLY A 338 -2.60 2.34 -2.34
N ASP A 339 -2.50 3.60 -2.78
CA ASP A 339 -1.24 4.31 -3.05
C ASP A 339 -1.06 5.54 -2.14
N GLY A 340 -2.15 6.05 -1.57
CA GLY A 340 -2.24 7.37 -0.95
C GLY A 340 -2.29 7.34 0.59
N SER A 341 -1.92 8.46 1.22
CA SER A 341 -1.97 8.60 2.68
C SER A 341 -3.41 8.58 3.22
N ASN A 342 -4.39 8.85 2.37
CA ASN A 342 -5.83 8.65 2.60
C ASN A 342 -6.22 7.17 2.74
N ASP A 343 -5.40 6.21 2.29
CA ASP A 343 -5.68 4.77 2.44
C ASP A 343 -5.15 4.18 3.75
N LEU A 344 -4.20 4.83 4.41
CA LEU A 344 -3.49 4.29 5.59
C LEU A 344 -4.43 3.74 6.67
N ALA A 345 -5.56 4.41 6.95
CA ALA A 345 -6.52 3.95 7.95
C ALA A 345 -7.31 2.70 7.50
N MET A 346 -7.59 2.57 6.19
CA MET A 346 -8.20 1.37 5.60
C MET A 346 -7.21 0.21 5.58
N MET A 347 -5.97 0.48 5.15
CA MET A 347 -4.87 -0.46 5.12
C MET A 347 -4.53 -1.02 6.52
N ALA A 348 -4.50 -0.15 7.54
CA ALA A 348 -4.30 -0.55 8.93
C ALA A 348 -5.49 -1.31 9.55
N SER A 349 -6.66 -1.32 8.89
CA SER A 349 -7.84 -2.09 9.32
C SER A 349 -7.90 -3.49 8.69
N ALA A 350 -7.00 -3.83 7.75
CA ALA A 350 -7.03 -5.09 7.01
C ALA A 350 -5.94 -6.07 7.50
N GLY A 351 -6.19 -7.37 7.37
CA GLY A 351 -5.21 -8.41 7.70
C GLY A 351 -4.05 -8.53 6.70
N LEU A 352 -4.20 -7.95 5.51
CA LEU A 352 -3.12 -7.74 4.54
C LEU A 352 -3.30 -6.36 3.89
N SER A 353 -2.25 -5.56 3.88
CA SER A 353 -2.21 -4.27 3.19
C SER A 353 -1.17 -4.26 2.07
N VAL A 354 -1.59 -3.82 0.88
CA VAL A 354 -0.75 -3.72 -0.32
C VAL A 354 -0.65 -2.26 -0.74
N ALA A 355 0.55 -1.70 -0.63
CA ALA A 355 0.91 -0.44 -1.26
C ALA A 355 1.14 -0.67 -2.76
N PHE A 356 0.35 -0.04 -3.62
CA PHE A 356 0.52 -0.11 -5.07
C PHE A 356 1.16 1.18 -5.58
N ARG A 357 2.40 1.12 -6.09
CA ARG A 357 3.16 2.28 -6.61
C ARG A 357 3.14 3.50 -5.68
N ALA A 358 3.12 3.22 -4.38
CA ALA A 358 2.63 4.14 -3.37
C ALA A 358 3.67 5.19 -2.94
N LYS A 359 3.19 6.26 -2.32
CA LYS A 359 4.08 7.26 -1.70
C LYS A 359 4.87 6.59 -0.55
N PRO A 360 6.13 7.00 -0.25
CA PRO A 360 6.98 6.30 0.72
C PRO A 360 6.32 6.05 2.08
N VAL A 361 5.58 7.02 2.62
CA VAL A 361 4.85 6.87 3.91
C VAL A 361 3.78 5.77 3.90
N VAL A 362 3.20 5.47 2.73
CA VAL A 362 2.20 4.41 2.53
C VAL A 362 2.88 3.07 2.34
N ARG A 363 3.92 3.04 1.49
CA ARG A 363 4.75 1.87 1.24
C ARG A 363 5.38 1.32 2.51
N ASP A 364 5.94 2.19 3.34
CA ASP A 364 6.65 1.82 4.56
C ASP A 364 5.67 1.40 5.69
N ALA A 365 4.37 1.70 5.57
CA ALA A 365 3.31 1.28 6.49
C ALA A 365 2.52 0.04 6.01
N ALA A 366 2.71 -0.38 4.76
CA ALA A 366 2.02 -1.53 4.17
C ALA A 366 2.67 -2.88 4.55
N SER A 367 1.91 -3.96 4.45
CA SER A 367 2.41 -5.32 4.64
C SER A 367 3.32 -5.75 3.47
N VAL A 368 2.94 -5.34 2.26
CA VAL A 368 3.59 -5.62 0.98
C VAL A 368 3.55 -4.35 0.12
N ALA A 369 4.58 -4.16 -0.71
CA ALA A 369 4.64 -3.11 -1.72
C ALA A 369 4.78 -3.73 -3.11
N PHE A 370 4.05 -3.18 -4.09
CA PHE A 370 4.20 -3.44 -5.52
C PHE A 370 4.61 -2.13 -6.20
N ASP A 371 5.92 -1.88 -6.25
CA ASP A 371 6.51 -0.70 -6.88
C ASP A 371 6.68 -0.91 -8.41
N HIS A 372 6.72 -2.17 -8.87
CA HIS A 372 7.04 -2.52 -10.26
C HIS A 372 5.96 -3.38 -10.96
N VAL A 373 5.42 -4.41 -10.29
CA VAL A 373 4.45 -5.34 -10.88
C VAL A 373 3.04 -4.75 -11.00
N GLY A 374 2.15 -5.48 -11.66
CA GLY A 374 0.72 -5.18 -11.68
C GLY A 374 -0.01 -5.65 -10.42
N LEU A 375 -1.28 -5.25 -10.28
CA LEU A 375 -2.16 -5.69 -9.19
C LEU A 375 -2.34 -7.22 -9.14
N ASP A 376 -2.15 -7.91 -10.27
CA ASP A 376 -2.15 -9.37 -10.37
C ASP A 376 -1.00 -10.03 -9.57
N GLY A 377 0.02 -9.26 -9.18
CA GLY A 377 1.05 -9.70 -8.23
C GLY A 377 0.49 -10.15 -6.88
N LEU A 378 -0.74 -9.76 -6.52
CA LEU A 378 -1.48 -10.31 -5.37
C LEU A 378 -1.67 -11.82 -5.47
N LEU A 379 -1.93 -12.34 -6.67
CA LEU A 379 -2.25 -13.76 -6.89
C LEU A 379 -1.02 -14.67 -6.68
N ARG A 380 0.20 -14.12 -6.85
CA ARG A 380 1.46 -14.86 -6.71
C ARG A 380 1.94 -14.97 -5.25
N LEU A 381 1.32 -14.23 -4.34
CA LEU A 381 1.68 -14.23 -2.91
C LEU A 381 1.37 -15.55 -2.19
N PHE A 382 0.47 -16.38 -2.72
CA PHE A 382 -0.11 -17.53 -2.01
C PHE A 382 0.09 -18.86 -2.76
#